data_AF-A0A414QCC7-F1
#
_entry.id   AF-A0A414QCC7-F1
#
_cell.length_a   1.000
_cell.length_b   1.000
_cell.length_c   1.000
_cell.angle_alpha   90.00
_cell.angle_beta   90.00
_cell.angle_gamma   90.00
#
_symmetry.space_group_name_H-M   'P 1'
#
loop_
_entity.id
_entity.type
_entity.pdbx_description
1 polymer ?
#
loop_
_entity_poly.entity_id
_entity_poly.type
_entity_poly.pdbx_seq_one_letter_code
_entity_poly.pdbx_strand_id
1 'polypeptide(L)'
;MGLNGLSKEYILMSIKPHYADLIYTERKRFEYRKRAPKLVDLPILLYETAPVQKVTGIIADWSILQASPEAVWTYSKTHSGLTADRFFGYYEGCDKAVAIRIYSVVPFKDSLELQTLNPELKRPPQSFCYVQSELDLPMKG
;
A
#
# COMPACT_ATOMS: atom_id res chain seq x y z
N MET A 1 12.18 -25.63 24.51
CA MET A 1 12.21 -25.71 23.04
C MET A 1 11.43 -24.52 22.52
N GLY A 2 12.12 -23.41 22.23
CA GLY A 2 11.47 -22.19 21.76
C GLY A 2 11.04 -22.38 20.31
N LEU A 3 9.75 -22.28 20.05
CA LEU A 3 9.26 -22.04 18.70
C LEU A 3 9.76 -20.65 18.31
N ASN A 4 10.91 -20.56 17.65
CA ASN A 4 11.31 -19.37 16.92
C ASN A 4 10.34 -19.23 15.74
N GLY A 5 9.15 -18.71 15.99
CA GLY A 5 8.28 -18.20 14.93
C GLY A 5 9.04 -17.08 14.24
N LEU A 6 9.40 -17.26 12.97
CA LEU A 6 10.03 -16.21 12.18
C LEU A 6 9.01 -15.08 11.99
N SER A 7 9.10 -14.03 12.81
CA SER A 7 8.35 -12.81 12.60
C SER A 7 8.71 -12.23 11.23
N LYS A 8 7.72 -12.02 10.36
CA LYS A 8 7.91 -11.38 9.06
C LYS A 8 7.68 -9.88 9.17
N GLU A 9 8.44 -9.10 8.40
CA GLU A 9 8.25 -7.65 8.32
C GLU A 9 7.34 -7.27 7.15
N TYR A 10 6.52 -6.24 7.36
CA TYR A 10 5.58 -5.72 6.39
C TYR A 10 5.60 -4.20 6.37
N ILE A 11 5.31 -3.62 5.21
CA ILE A 11 4.89 -2.22 5.12
C ILE A 11 3.40 -2.18 5.41
N LEU A 12 2.96 -1.32 6.33
CA LEU A 12 1.56 -1.00 6.50
C LEU A 12 1.24 0.35 5.85
N MET A 13 0.29 0.38 4.93
CA MET A 13 -0.10 1.56 4.18
C MET A 13 -1.60 1.81 4.27
N SER A 14 -1.99 3.07 4.53
CA SER A 14 -3.40 3.44 4.64
C SER A 14 -3.98 3.98 3.34
N ILE A 15 -5.14 3.51 2.94
CA ILE A 15 -5.80 3.86 1.68
C ILE A 15 -7.30 4.09 1.90
N LYS A 16 -7.92 4.95 1.08
CA LYS A 16 -9.38 5.14 1.11
C LYS A 16 -10.09 3.92 0.51
N PRO A 17 -11.25 3.50 1.05
CA PRO A 17 -11.94 2.30 0.57
C PRO A 17 -12.21 2.26 -0.94
N HIS A 18 -12.60 3.40 -1.53
CA HIS A 18 -12.86 3.44 -2.97
C HIS A 18 -11.60 3.24 -3.82
N TYR A 19 -10.40 3.58 -3.33
CA TYR A 19 -9.15 3.27 -4.04
C TYR A 19 -8.71 1.83 -3.79
N ALA A 20 -8.96 1.27 -2.61
CA ALA A 20 -8.71 -0.14 -2.33
C ALA A 20 -9.53 -1.05 -3.26
N ASP A 21 -10.82 -0.76 -3.45
CA ASP A 21 -11.67 -1.45 -4.43
C ASP A 21 -11.07 -1.42 -5.84
N LEU A 22 -10.59 -0.26 -6.30
CA LEU A 22 -9.95 -0.15 -7.61
C LEU A 22 -8.66 -0.99 -7.71
N ILE A 23 -7.92 -1.13 -6.61
CA ILE A 23 -6.72 -1.99 -6.56
C ILE A 23 -7.12 -3.45 -6.61
N TYR A 24 -8.06 -3.89 -5.77
CA TYR A 24 -8.52 -5.29 -5.73
C TYR A 24 -9.19 -5.73 -7.03
N THR A 25 -9.84 -4.81 -7.74
CA THR A 25 -10.42 -5.06 -9.08
C THR A 25 -9.43 -4.84 -10.22
N GLU A 26 -8.15 -4.60 -9.91
CA GLU A 26 -7.04 -4.35 -10.84
C GLU A 26 -7.24 -3.16 -11.81
N ARG A 27 -8.25 -2.32 -11.56
CA ARG A 27 -8.51 -1.08 -12.31
C ARG A 27 -7.48 0.01 -11.98
N LYS A 28 -6.91 -0.03 -10.77
CA LYS A 28 -5.81 0.82 -10.31
C LYS A 28 -4.59 -0.05 -10.05
N ARG A 29 -3.52 0.15 -10.82
CA ARG A 29 -2.24 -0.59 -10.68
C ARG A 29 -1.09 0.29 -10.18
N PHE A 30 -1.39 1.54 -9.84
CA PHE A 30 -0.42 2.48 -9.30
C PHE A 30 -0.98 3.18 -8.07
N GLU A 31 -0.28 3.12 -6.95
CA GLU A 31 -0.57 3.91 -5.76
C GLU A 31 0.44 5.04 -5.60
N TYR A 32 -0.04 6.27 -5.38
CA TYR A 32 0.80 7.46 -5.41
C TYR A 32 1.12 7.96 -4.00
N ARG A 33 2.39 8.27 -3.75
CA ARG A 33 2.86 8.78 -2.46
C ARG A 33 3.89 9.88 -2.65
N LYS A 34 3.94 10.84 -1.72
CA LYS A 34 5.00 11.87 -1.70
C LYS A 34 6.37 11.32 -1.25
N ARG A 35 6.41 10.13 -0.65
CA ARG A 35 7.62 9.49 -0.14
C ARG A 35 7.63 8.01 -0.50
N ALA A 36 8.80 7.50 -0.84
CA ALA A 36 9.04 6.08 -1.11
C ALA A 36 9.29 5.32 0.20
N PRO A 37 8.78 4.08 0.34
CA PRO A 37 9.27 3.16 1.37
C PRO A 37 10.77 2.86 1.17
N LYS A 38 11.49 2.71 2.29
CA LYS A 38 12.93 2.41 2.31
C LYS A 38 13.24 0.96 1.98
N LEU A 39 12.44 0.04 2.52
CA LEU A 39 12.57 -1.40 2.32
C LEU A 39 11.62 -1.82 1.19
N VAL A 40 12.14 -1.99 -0.03
CA VAL A 40 11.32 -2.23 -1.23
C VAL A 40 10.98 -3.70 -1.47
N ASP A 41 11.61 -4.60 -0.71
CA ASP A 41 11.40 -6.04 -0.82
C ASP A 41 10.31 -6.56 0.12
N LEU A 42 9.73 -5.69 0.96
CA LEU A 42 8.68 -6.06 1.90
C LEU A 42 7.30 -6.01 1.24
N PRO A 43 6.41 -6.99 1.51
CA PRO A 43 5.02 -6.90 1.09
C PRO A 43 4.30 -5.72 1.77
N ILE A 44 3.26 -5.19 1.12
CA ILE A 44 2.50 -4.05 1.64
C ILE A 44 1.11 -4.50 2.11
N LEU A 45 0.82 -4.37 3.40
CA LEU A 45 -0.49 -4.49 3.99
C LEU A 45 -1.32 -3.23 3.73
N LEU A 46 -2.54 -3.42 3.24
CA LEU A 46 -3.49 -2.35 2.98
C LEU A 46 -4.44 -2.18 4.16
N TYR A 47 -4.32 -1.06 4.85
CA TYR A 47 -5.32 -0.60 5.81
C TYR A 47 -6.31 0.33 5.13
N GLU A 48 -7.58 -0.06 5.08
CA GLU A 48 -8.65 0.81 4.60
C GLU A 48 -9.10 1.76 5.69
N THR A 49 -9.12 3.06 5.38
CA THR A 49 -9.61 4.09 6.30
C THR A 49 -11.14 4.00 6.50
N ALA A 50 -11.71 4.92 7.27
CA ALA A 50 -13.16 4.98 7.47
C ALA A 50 -13.95 4.96 6.12
N PRO A 51 -15.10 4.25 6.08
CA PRO A 51 -15.77 3.56 7.19
C PRO A 51 -15.26 2.13 7.50
N VAL A 52 -14.32 1.58 6.73
CA VAL A 52 -13.89 0.17 6.88
C VAL A 52 -13.01 -0.03 8.12
N GLN A 53 -11.95 0.77 8.26
CA GLN A 53 -11.05 0.78 9.42
C GLN A 53 -10.36 -0.55 9.76
N LYS A 54 -10.03 -1.36 8.74
CA LYS A 54 -9.40 -2.68 8.88
C LYS A 54 -8.22 -2.83 7.93
N VAL A 55 -7.38 -3.81 8.20
CA VAL A 55 -6.40 -4.33 7.23
C VAL A 55 -7.09 -5.38 6.38
N THR A 56 -7.21 -5.14 5.08
CA THR A 56 -8.13 -5.88 4.20
C THR A 56 -7.42 -6.65 3.10
N GLY A 57 -6.11 -6.50 2.95
CA GLY A 57 -5.34 -7.32 2.01
C GLY A 57 -3.87 -6.97 1.98
N ILE A 58 -3.18 -7.59 1.03
CA ILE A 58 -1.74 -7.51 0.86
C ILE A 58 -1.37 -7.32 -0.62
N ILE A 59 -0.47 -6.40 -0.90
CA ILE A 59 0.25 -6.30 -2.17
C ILE A 59 1.51 -7.14 -2.01
N ALA A 60 1.55 -8.27 -2.71
CA ALA A 60 2.61 -9.26 -2.57
C ALA A 60 3.80 -9.00 -3.50
N ASP A 61 3.55 -8.44 -4.68
CA ASP A 61 4.56 -8.12 -5.68
C ASP A 61 4.32 -6.71 -6.23
N TRP A 62 5.36 -5.87 -6.18
CA TRP A 62 5.31 -4.47 -6.53
C TRP A 62 6.69 -3.89 -6.83
N SER A 63 6.73 -2.71 -7.44
CA SER A 63 7.97 -1.94 -7.61
C SER A 63 7.73 -0.45 -7.46
N ILE A 64 8.81 0.33 -7.41
CA ILE A 64 8.75 1.79 -7.34
C ILE A 64 9.12 2.41 -8.68
N LEU A 65 8.30 3.36 -9.12
CA LEU A 65 8.68 4.37 -10.09
C LEU A 65 8.80 5.71 -9.37
N GLN A 66 9.97 6.35 -9.47
CA GLN A 66 10.22 7.68 -8.93
C GLN A 66 10.85 8.57 -9.98
N ALA A 67 10.13 9.62 -10.39
CA ALA A 67 10.54 10.57 -11.43
C ALA A 67 9.82 11.91 -11.22
N SER A 68 9.88 12.83 -12.19
CA SER A 68 9.04 14.03 -12.15
C SER A 68 7.54 13.66 -12.21
N PRO A 69 6.63 14.51 -11.68
CA PRO A 69 5.19 14.26 -11.77
C PRO A 69 4.71 13.96 -13.20
N GLU A 70 5.21 14.67 -14.21
CA GLU A 70 4.85 14.46 -15.62
C GLU A 70 5.29 13.09 -16.13
N ALA A 71 6.51 12.67 -15.80
CA ALA A 71 7.03 11.37 -16.21
C ALA A 71 6.26 10.22 -15.54
N VAL A 72 5.99 10.34 -14.24
CA VAL A 72 5.17 9.37 -13.50
C VAL A 72 3.76 9.30 -14.07
N TRP A 73 3.12 10.44 -14.32
CA TRP A 73 1.79 10.50 -14.91
C TRP A 73 1.75 9.85 -16.28
N THR A 74 2.68 10.22 -17.16
CA THR A 74 2.77 9.67 -18.52
C THR A 74 2.86 8.15 -18.52
N TYR A 75 3.66 7.58 -17.61
CA TYR A 75 3.83 6.15 -17.48
C TYR A 75 2.59 5.44 -16.90
N SER A 76 1.93 6.06 -15.92
CA SER A 76 0.95 5.37 -15.07
C SER A 76 -0.52 5.71 -15.36
N LYS A 77 -0.80 6.77 -16.15
CA LYS A 77 -2.15 7.36 -16.32
C LYS A 77 -3.25 6.35 -16.65
N THR A 78 -2.97 5.35 -17.49
CA THR A 78 -3.95 4.34 -17.95
C THR A 78 -4.52 3.49 -16.81
N HIS A 79 -3.74 3.26 -15.75
CA HIS A 79 -4.15 2.47 -14.58
C HIS A 79 -3.97 3.24 -13.27
N SER A 80 -4.11 4.56 -13.33
CA SER A 80 -3.88 5.46 -12.20
C SER A 80 -5.01 5.42 -11.16
N GLY A 81 -6.24 5.15 -11.59
CA GLY A 81 -7.44 5.34 -10.79
C GLY A 81 -7.70 6.80 -10.38
N LEU A 82 -7.05 7.77 -11.05
CA LEU A 82 -7.18 9.20 -10.81
C LEU A 82 -7.41 9.96 -12.13
N THR A 83 -7.95 11.17 -12.02
CA THR A 83 -7.88 12.15 -13.11
C THR A 83 -6.53 12.86 -13.06
N ALA A 84 -6.13 13.46 -14.20
CA ALA A 84 -4.90 14.27 -14.27
C ALA A 84 -4.92 15.39 -13.22
N ASP A 85 -6.02 16.13 -13.09
CA ASP A 85 -6.15 17.24 -12.13
C ASP A 85 -5.93 16.77 -10.69
N ARG A 86 -6.48 15.60 -10.31
CA ARG A 86 -6.26 15.04 -8.98
C ARG A 86 -4.81 14.64 -8.76
N PHE A 87 -4.17 14.06 -9.77
CA PHE A 87 -2.78 13.67 -9.70
C PHE A 87 -1.86 14.88 -9.57
N PHE A 88 -1.97 15.85 -10.50
CA PHE A 88 -1.11 17.03 -10.52
C PHE A 88 -1.38 17.95 -9.33
N GLY A 89 -2.64 18.12 -8.91
CA GLY A 89 -2.96 18.85 -7.69
C GLY A 89 -2.38 18.19 -6.42
N TYR A 90 -2.31 16.85 -6.37
CA TYR A 90 -1.66 16.16 -5.24
C TYR A 90 -0.16 16.42 -5.18
N TYR A 91 0.49 16.57 -6.33
CA TYR A 91 1.93 16.82 -6.48
C TYR A 91 2.28 18.29 -6.76
N GLU A 92 1.36 19.22 -6.54
CA GLU A 92 1.64 20.65 -6.69
C GLU A 92 2.84 21.05 -5.82
N GLY A 93 3.79 21.78 -6.42
CA GLY A 93 5.04 22.19 -5.77
C GLY A 93 6.03 21.06 -5.47
N CYS A 94 5.84 19.85 -6.02
CA CYS A 94 6.75 18.71 -5.83
C CYS A 94 7.57 18.46 -7.11
N ASP A 95 8.90 18.42 -6.99
CA ASP A 95 9.79 18.08 -8.13
C ASP A 95 9.81 16.58 -8.45
N LYS A 96 9.29 15.75 -7.53
CA LYS A 96 9.28 14.30 -7.65
C LYS A 96 7.94 13.72 -7.21
N ALA A 97 7.53 12.69 -7.92
CA ALA A 97 6.41 11.83 -7.58
C ALA A 97 6.87 10.39 -7.37
N VAL A 98 6.23 9.67 -6.45
CA VAL A 98 6.44 8.22 -6.25
C VAL A 98 5.18 7.49 -6.64
N ALA A 99 5.33 6.47 -7.48
CA ALA A 99 4.28 5.53 -7.80
C ALA A 99 4.72 4.10 -7.41
N ILE A 100 3.96 3.48 -6.53
CA ILE A 100 4.04 2.06 -6.21
C ILE A 100 3.26 1.34 -7.30
N ARG A 101 3.97 0.63 -8.19
CA ARG A 101 3.36 -0.21 -9.22
C ARG A 101 3.00 -1.56 -8.62
N ILE A 102 1.75 -1.97 -8.78
CA ILE A 102 1.17 -3.16 -8.17
C ILE A 102 1.10 -4.26 -9.24
N TYR A 103 1.82 -5.36 -9.03
CA TYR A 103 1.78 -6.54 -9.91
C TYR A 103 0.81 -7.59 -9.37
N SER A 104 0.77 -7.78 -8.05
CA SER A 104 -0.10 -8.77 -7.41
C SER A 104 -0.68 -8.21 -6.11
N VAL A 105 -1.99 -8.35 -5.95
CA VAL A 105 -2.73 -8.02 -4.73
C VAL A 105 -3.65 -9.17 -4.35
N VAL A 106 -3.74 -9.46 -3.06
CA VAL A 106 -4.60 -10.51 -2.49
C VAL A 106 -5.47 -9.88 -1.40
N PRO A 107 -6.80 -9.78 -1.59
CA PRO A 107 -7.70 -9.41 -0.51
C PRO A 107 -7.76 -10.54 0.53
N PHE A 108 -7.88 -10.18 1.80
CA PHE A 108 -8.07 -11.16 2.86
C PHE A 108 -9.51 -11.63 2.90
N LYS A 109 -9.69 -12.93 3.19
CA LYS A 109 -11.00 -13.50 3.48
C LYS A 109 -11.61 -12.87 4.73
N ASP A 110 -10.79 -12.74 5.77
CA ASP A 110 -11.15 -12.12 7.04
C ASP A 110 -10.23 -10.91 7.27
N SER A 111 -10.80 -9.72 7.37
CA SER A 111 -10.04 -8.50 7.62
C SER A 111 -9.44 -8.50 9.03
N LEU A 112 -8.27 -7.88 9.20
CA LEU A 112 -7.57 -7.83 10.48
C LEU A 112 -7.76 -6.49 11.18
N GLU A 113 -7.73 -6.51 12.51
CA GLU A 113 -7.59 -5.28 13.30
C GLU A 113 -6.18 -4.70 13.12
N LEU A 114 -6.09 -3.38 13.17
CA LEU A 114 -4.80 -2.69 13.17
C LEU A 114 -3.91 -3.17 14.32
N GLN A 115 -4.52 -3.37 15.49
CA GLN A 115 -3.86 -3.77 16.73
C GLN A 115 -3.37 -5.23 16.70
N THR A 116 -3.90 -6.07 15.81
CA THR A 116 -3.37 -7.43 15.59
C THR A 116 -1.97 -7.38 15.00
N LEU A 117 -1.65 -6.35 14.20
CA LEU A 117 -0.32 -6.19 13.61
C LEU A 117 0.67 -5.51 14.56
N ASN A 118 0.21 -4.51 15.31
CA ASN A 118 1.01 -3.83 16.30
C ASN A 118 0.09 -3.24 17.39
N PRO A 119 0.08 -3.82 18.61
CA PRO A 119 -0.76 -3.33 19.71
C PRO A 119 -0.50 -1.87 20.11
N GLU A 120 0.70 -1.36 19.86
CA GLU A 120 1.08 0.02 20.17
C GLU A 120 0.58 1.02 19.12
N LEU A 121 0.13 0.54 17.96
CA LEU A 121 -0.31 1.38 16.85
C LEU A 121 -1.73 1.91 17.11
N LYS A 122 -1.80 3.09 17.71
CA LYS A 122 -3.08 3.75 18.05
C LYS A 122 -3.83 4.32 16.84
N ARG A 123 -3.14 4.59 15.73
CA ARG A 123 -3.70 5.24 14.54
C ARG A 123 -3.05 4.72 13.26
N PRO A 124 -3.80 4.66 12.15
CA PRO A 124 -3.25 4.29 10.86
C PRO A 124 -2.18 5.29 10.38
N PRO A 125 -1.14 4.84 9.66
CA PRO A 125 -0.08 5.71 9.16
C PRO A 125 -0.58 6.66 8.07
N GLN A 126 -0.13 7.92 8.09
CA GLN A 126 -0.47 8.89 7.04
C GLN A 126 0.19 8.53 5.69
N SER A 127 1.40 7.98 5.72
CA SER A 127 2.12 7.50 4.53
C SER A 127 2.21 5.97 4.58
N PHE A 128 3.13 5.47 5.39
CA PHE A 128 3.29 4.06 5.71
C PHE A 128 4.10 3.93 7.01
N CYS A 129 4.07 2.76 7.63
CA CYS A 129 4.99 2.36 8.70
C CYS A 129 5.44 0.91 8.49
N TYR A 130 6.39 0.45 9.30
CA TYR A 130 6.85 -0.93 9.28
C TYR A 130 6.27 -1.66 10.49
N VAL A 131 5.80 -2.88 10.28
CA VAL A 131 5.24 -3.73 11.32
C VAL A 131 5.82 -5.13 11.20
N GLN A 132 5.93 -5.82 12.33
CA GLN A 132 6.32 -7.22 12.39
C GLN A 132 5.11 -8.05 12.78
N SER A 133 4.93 -9.20 12.14
CA SER A 133 3.83 -10.10 12.45
C SER A 133 4.25 -11.55 12.27
N GLU A 134 3.75 -12.41 13.15
CA GLU A 134 3.85 -13.86 13.04
C GLU A 134 2.70 -14.46 12.21
N LEU A 135 1.77 -13.63 11.74
CA LEU A 135 0.65 -14.09 10.92
C LEU A 135 1.15 -14.71 9.62
N ASP A 136 0.66 -15.91 9.33
CA ASP A 136 0.87 -16.54 8.03
C ASP A 136 -0.13 -15.96 7.02
N LEU A 137 0.26 -14.83 6.44
CA LEU A 137 -0.58 -14.11 5.48
C LEU A 137 -0.49 -14.77 4.10
N PRO A 138 -1.62 -14.83 3.35
CA PRO A 138 -1.63 -15.43 2.03
C PRO A 138 -0.75 -14.63 1.08
N MET A 139 0.44 -15.16 0.81
CA MET A 139 1.31 -14.71 -0.27
C MET A 139 0.98 -15.58 -1.48
N LYS A 140 0.71 -14.98 -2.64
CA LYS A 140 0.67 -15.76 -3.88
C LYS A 140 2.06 -16.37 -4.11
N GLY A 141 2.11 -17.68 -4.35
CA GLY A 141 3.25 -18.36 -4.94
C GLY A 141 3.38 -18.06 -6.43
#